data_AF-A0A7W1II65-F1
#
_entry.id   AF-A0A7W1II65-F1
#
_cell.length_a   1.000
_cell.length_b   1.000
_cell.length_c   1.000
_cell.angle_alpha   90.00
_cell.angle_beta   90.00
_cell.angle_gamma   90.00
#
_symmetry.space_group_name_H-M   'P 1'
#
loop_
_entity.id
_entity.type
_entity.pdbx_description
1 polymer ?
#
loop_
_entity_poly.entity_id
_entity_poly.type
_entity_poly.pdbx_seq_one_letter_code
_entity_poly.pdbx_strand_id
1 'polypeptide(L)'
;MAGRLYARALNGADGDAALLAAAELLCARLVDGLARWFGGDGARTLVTRALARVQPTHPPLVSLTLGARAESPTAPCLIGLAESARVHGATNVSVGFVALLGALTEALCRLLGTELAVSILEQTAGASVETATTVTVPSHGSVAPATRATGRGGVEESRADVARPPADPELPTMVAEP
;
A
#
# COMPACT_ATOMS: atom_id res chain seq x y z
N MET A 1 -15.36 4.09 -12.92
CA MET A 1 -15.27 3.48 -11.58
C MET A 1 -13.89 3.63 -10.96
N ALA A 2 -12.81 3.18 -11.62
CA ALA A 2 -11.42 3.32 -11.14
C ALA A 2 -11.05 4.74 -10.63
N GLY A 3 -11.40 5.79 -11.39
CA GLY A 3 -11.16 7.17 -10.96
C GLY A 3 -11.88 7.58 -9.66
N ARG A 4 -13.06 7.01 -9.38
CA ARG A 4 -13.78 7.28 -8.11
C ARG A 4 -13.12 6.58 -6.93
N LEU A 5 -12.64 5.36 -7.10
CA LEU A 5 -11.89 4.63 -6.06
C LEU A 5 -10.59 5.36 -5.73
N TYR A 6 -9.89 5.84 -6.75
CA TYR A 6 -8.67 6.61 -6.59
C TYR A 6 -8.93 7.96 -5.92
N ALA A 7 -9.93 8.73 -6.38
CA ALA A 7 -10.32 9.99 -5.75
C ALA A 7 -10.75 9.81 -4.28
N ARG A 8 -11.40 8.69 -3.94
CA ARG A 8 -11.75 8.37 -2.54
C ARG A 8 -10.53 8.07 -1.68
N ALA A 9 -9.53 7.38 -2.22
CA ALA A 9 -8.27 7.13 -1.52
C ALA A 9 -7.48 8.43 -1.27
N LEU A 10 -7.69 9.44 -2.12
CA LEU A 10 -7.07 10.76 -2.02
C LEU A 10 -7.78 11.76 -1.10
N ASN A 11 -8.90 11.40 -0.44
CA ASN A 11 -9.64 12.34 0.41
C ASN A 11 -8.74 12.98 1.49
N GLY A 12 -8.30 14.22 1.23
CA GLY A 12 -7.45 15.02 2.12
C GLY A 12 -5.93 14.91 1.90
N ALA A 13 -5.48 14.19 0.86
CA ALA A 13 -4.07 14.06 0.52
C ALA A 13 -3.62 15.20 -0.41
N ASP A 14 -3.05 16.26 0.15
CA ASP A 14 -2.46 17.35 -0.62
C ASP A 14 -0.96 17.12 -0.87
N GLY A 15 -0.54 17.27 -2.12
CA GLY A 15 0.85 17.18 -2.55
C GLY A 15 1.31 15.81 -3.09
N ASP A 16 2.38 15.83 -3.86
CA ASP A 16 2.92 14.67 -4.59
C ASP A 16 3.28 13.48 -3.69
N ALA A 17 3.81 13.77 -2.49
CA ALA A 17 4.15 12.73 -1.52
C ALA A 17 2.90 12.03 -0.96
N ALA A 18 1.83 12.78 -0.70
CA ALA A 18 0.57 12.24 -0.19
C ALA A 18 -0.14 11.41 -1.28
N LEU A 19 -0.10 11.89 -2.53
CA LEU A 19 -0.60 11.18 -3.71
C LEU A 19 0.09 9.81 -3.89
N LEU A 20 1.43 9.79 -3.74
CA LEU A 20 2.23 8.59 -3.84
C LEU A 20 1.92 7.60 -2.70
N ALA A 21 1.90 8.07 -1.46
CA ALA A 21 1.57 7.24 -0.30
C ALA A 21 0.16 6.63 -0.40
N ALA A 22 -0.81 7.40 -0.92
CA ALA A 22 -2.17 6.91 -1.17
C ALA A 22 -2.19 5.82 -2.26
N ALA A 23 -1.40 5.96 -3.32
CA ALA A 23 -1.27 4.95 -4.37
C ALA A 23 -0.63 3.65 -3.86
N GLU A 24 0.44 3.75 -3.06
CA GLU A 24 1.08 2.60 -2.43
C GLU A 24 0.11 1.86 -1.49
N LEU A 25 -0.58 2.61 -0.62
CA LEU A 25 -1.55 2.05 0.31
C LEU A 25 -2.71 1.37 -0.41
N LEU A 26 -3.26 2.01 -1.45
CA LEU A 26 -4.35 1.46 -2.25
C LEU A 26 -3.90 0.19 -2.99
N CYS A 27 -2.67 0.17 -3.52
CA CYS A 27 -2.12 -1.02 -4.15
C CYS A 27 -1.96 -2.17 -3.15
N ALA A 28 -1.41 -1.90 -1.98
CA ALA A 28 -1.22 -2.91 -0.94
C ALA A 28 -2.57 -3.53 -0.51
N ARG A 29 -3.59 -2.68 -0.28
CA ARG A 29 -4.95 -3.13 0.07
C ARG A 29 -5.60 -3.95 -1.02
N LEU A 30 -5.46 -3.52 -2.28
CA LEU A 30 -6.02 -4.23 -3.41
C LEU A 30 -5.37 -5.60 -3.57
N VAL A 31 -4.05 -5.67 -3.47
CA VAL A 31 -3.33 -6.95 -3.57
C VAL A 31 -3.68 -7.89 -2.42
N ASP A 32 -3.69 -7.40 -1.18
CA ASP A 32 -4.10 -8.18 0.00
C ASP A 32 -5.54 -8.70 -0.15
N GLY A 33 -6.44 -7.82 -0.59
CA GLY A 33 -7.81 -8.16 -0.92
C GLY A 33 -7.91 -9.27 -1.96
N LEU A 34 -7.25 -9.11 -3.10
CA LEU A 34 -7.20 -10.14 -4.14
C LEU A 34 -6.60 -11.44 -3.63
N ALA A 35 -5.57 -11.38 -2.78
CA ALA A 35 -4.93 -12.57 -2.23
C ALA A 35 -5.88 -13.38 -1.33
N ARG A 36 -6.81 -12.73 -0.63
CA ARG A 36 -7.85 -13.42 0.16
C ARG A 36 -8.85 -14.19 -0.71
N TRP A 37 -9.13 -13.70 -1.91
CA TRP A 37 -10.10 -14.32 -2.83
C TRP A 37 -9.47 -15.36 -3.76
N PHE A 38 -8.26 -15.08 -4.27
CA PHE A 38 -7.61 -15.86 -5.33
C PHE A 38 -6.31 -16.55 -4.89
N GLY A 39 -5.88 -16.37 -3.63
CA GLY A 39 -4.55 -16.75 -3.18
C GLY A 39 -3.45 -15.78 -3.64
N GLY A 40 -2.27 -15.90 -3.03
CA GLY A 40 -1.14 -15.01 -3.32
C GLY A 40 -0.67 -15.08 -4.78
N ASP A 41 -0.58 -16.29 -5.35
CA ASP A 41 -0.18 -16.49 -6.74
C ASP A 41 -1.23 -15.96 -7.73
N GLY A 42 -2.52 -16.14 -7.41
CA GLY A 42 -3.63 -15.61 -8.20
C GLY A 42 -3.62 -14.08 -8.25
N ALA A 43 -3.49 -13.44 -7.08
CA ALA A 43 -3.36 -11.99 -6.98
C ALA A 43 -2.14 -11.47 -7.76
N ARG A 44 -0.97 -12.10 -7.58
CA ARG A 44 0.26 -11.75 -8.30
C ARG A 44 0.10 -11.86 -9.81
N THR A 45 -0.49 -12.96 -10.29
CA THR A 45 -0.72 -13.18 -11.72
C THR A 45 -1.66 -12.13 -12.32
N LEU A 46 -2.76 -11.83 -11.63
CA LEU A 46 -3.73 -10.83 -12.08
C LEU A 46 -3.10 -9.43 -12.19
N VAL A 47 -2.36 -9.01 -11.16
CA VAL A 47 -1.73 -7.69 -11.14
C VAL A 47 -0.61 -7.60 -12.18
N THR A 48 0.22 -8.65 -12.31
CA THR A 48 1.28 -8.69 -13.33
C THR A 48 0.70 -8.58 -14.73
N ARG A 49 -0.40 -9.30 -15.02
CA ARG A 49 -1.07 -9.25 -16.33
C ARG A 49 -1.72 -7.89 -16.59
N ALA A 50 -2.36 -7.29 -15.58
CA ALA A 50 -2.92 -5.95 -15.71
C ALA A 50 -1.83 -4.90 -15.95
N LEU A 51 -0.70 -5.00 -15.23
CA LEU A 51 0.44 -4.11 -15.40
C LEU A 51 1.03 -4.22 -16.81
N ALA A 52 1.28 -5.44 -17.29
CA ALA A 52 1.79 -5.69 -18.64
C ALA A 52 0.88 -5.13 -19.75
N ARG A 53 -0.44 -5.05 -19.50
CA ARG A 53 -1.40 -4.48 -20.44
C ARG A 53 -1.35 -2.94 -20.50
N VAL A 54 -1.02 -2.28 -19.37
CA VAL A 54 -1.09 -0.82 -19.24
C VAL A 54 0.26 -0.16 -19.55
N GLN A 55 1.37 -0.85 -19.28
CA GLN A 55 2.74 -0.37 -19.52
C GLN A 55 2.97 0.22 -20.93
N PRO A 56 2.50 -0.38 -22.04
CA PRO A 56 2.73 0.19 -23.39
C PRO A 56 2.10 1.56 -23.61
N THR A 57 1.03 1.86 -22.87
CA THR A 57 0.27 3.13 -22.98
C THR A 57 0.62 4.14 -21.90
N HIS A 58 1.33 3.72 -20.84
CA HIS A 58 1.68 4.57 -19.71
C HIS A 58 3.17 4.40 -19.35
N PRO A 59 4.05 5.21 -19.97
CA PRO A 59 5.50 5.18 -19.72
C PRO A 59 5.90 5.20 -18.23
N PRO A 60 5.23 5.94 -17.33
CA PRO A 60 5.59 5.92 -15.90
C PRO A 60 5.49 4.54 -15.23
N LEU A 61 4.69 3.61 -15.77
CA LEU A 61 4.52 2.30 -15.16
C LEU A 61 5.53 1.26 -15.63
N VAL A 62 6.35 1.58 -16.63
CA VAL A 62 7.29 0.62 -17.26
C VAL A 62 8.36 0.16 -16.28
N SER A 63 8.80 1.05 -15.38
CA SER A 63 9.78 0.72 -14.33
C SER A 63 9.18 0.00 -13.13
N LEU A 64 7.85 -0.12 -13.04
CA LEU A 64 7.20 -0.77 -11.92
C LEU A 64 7.25 -2.29 -12.07
N THR A 65 7.53 -2.94 -10.95
CA THR A 65 7.50 -4.40 -10.86
C THR A 65 6.73 -4.84 -9.63
N LEU A 66 6.17 -6.06 -9.66
CA LEU A 66 5.58 -6.66 -8.48
C LEU A 66 6.65 -7.46 -7.74
N GLY A 67 6.95 -7.08 -6.51
CA GLY A 67 7.89 -7.78 -5.65
C GLY A 67 7.35 -7.99 -4.25
N ALA A 68 8.16 -8.62 -3.41
CA ALA A 68 7.85 -8.83 -2.01
C ALA A 68 8.34 -7.61 -1.20
N ARG A 69 7.55 -7.18 -0.20
CA ARG A 69 7.99 -6.16 0.75
C ARG A 69 8.95 -6.80 1.74
N ALA A 70 10.02 -6.09 2.12
CA ALA A 70 10.96 -6.58 3.13
C ALA A 70 10.27 -6.95 4.46
N GLU A 71 9.24 -6.19 4.83
CA GLU A 71 8.45 -6.36 6.05
C GLU A 71 7.38 -7.47 5.93
N SER A 72 6.99 -7.85 4.71
CA SER A 72 5.94 -8.84 4.47
C SER A 72 6.22 -9.61 3.18
N PRO A 73 6.93 -10.75 3.27
CA PRO A 73 7.33 -11.51 2.09
C PRO A 73 6.14 -12.13 1.33
N THR A 74 4.98 -12.21 1.98
CA THR A 74 3.76 -12.82 1.43
C THR A 74 2.81 -11.82 0.78
N ALA A 75 2.99 -10.51 1.00
CA ALA A 75 2.16 -9.47 0.42
C ALA A 75 2.88 -8.82 -0.77
N PRO A 76 2.45 -9.08 -2.02
CA PRO A 76 3.04 -8.42 -3.18
C PRO A 76 2.82 -6.90 -3.09
N CYS A 77 3.86 -6.13 -3.39
CA CYS A 77 3.82 -4.68 -3.50
C CYS A 77 4.41 -4.23 -4.84
N LEU A 78 3.94 -3.08 -5.34
CA LEU A 78 4.59 -2.42 -6.47
C LEU A 78 5.90 -1.79 -6.00
N ILE A 79 7.00 -2.20 -6.62
CA ILE A 79 8.35 -1.65 -6.39
C ILE A 79 8.65 -0.64 -7.49
N GLY A 80 9.30 0.46 -7.13
CA GLY A 80 9.74 1.50 -8.06
C GLY A 80 8.77 2.69 -8.19
N LEU A 81 7.69 2.74 -7.39
CA LEU A 81 6.70 3.82 -7.49
C LEU A 81 7.30 5.19 -7.15
N ALA A 82 8.09 5.27 -6.08
CA ALA A 82 8.80 6.50 -5.70
C ALA A 82 9.81 6.96 -6.76
N GLU A 83 10.55 6.02 -7.36
CA GLU A 83 11.49 6.35 -8.46
C GLU A 83 10.73 6.85 -9.69
N SER A 84 9.68 6.15 -10.09
CA SER A 84 8.84 6.55 -11.21
C SER A 84 8.22 7.94 -11.00
N ALA A 85 7.76 8.23 -9.79
CA ALA A 85 7.22 9.55 -9.45
C ALA A 85 8.30 10.65 -9.52
N ARG A 86 9.55 10.36 -9.18
CA ARG A 86 10.67 11.30 -9.35
C ARG A 86 10.98 11.57 -10.82
N VAL A 87 10.96 10.55 -11.67
CA VAL A 87 11.31 10.68 -13.10
C VAL A 87 10.17 11.28 -13.91
N HIS A 88 8.93 10.89 -13.63
CA HIS A 88 7.78 11.22 -14.47
C HIS A 88 6.78 12.18 -13.82
N GLY A 89 6.92 12.47 -12.53
CA GLY A 89 5.97 13.28 -11.76
C GLY A 89 4.82 12.47 -11.18
N ALA A 90 4.38 12.83 -9.97
CA ALA A 90 3.35 12.10 -9.23
C ALA A 90 2.00 12.08 -9.98
N THR A 91 1.63 13.18 -10.64
CA THR A 91 0.41 13.23 -11.45
C THR A 91 0.41 12.18 -12.57
N ASN A 92 1.51 12.02 -13.30
CA ASN A 92 1.59 11.02 -14.38
C ASN A 92 1.54 9.59 -13.84
N VAL A 93 2.18 9.34 -12.70
CA VAL A 93 2.07 8.05 -11.99
C VAL A 93 0.62 7.79 -11.57
N SER A 94 -0.09 8.79 -11.05
CA SER A 94 -1.49 8.62 -10.65
C SER A 94 -2.43 8.29 -11.81
N VAL A 95 -2.24 8.92 -12.97
CA VAL A 95 -2.98 8.61 -14.20
C VAL A 95 -2.72 7.16 -14.63
N GLY A 96 -1.44 6.74 -14.59
CA GLY A 96 -1.09 5.34 -14.85
C GLY A 96 -1.73 4.38 -13.85
N PHE A 97 -1.77 4.75 -12.56
CA PHE A 97 -2.39 3.93 -11.52
C PHE A 97 -3.90 3.78 -11.72
N VAL A 98 -4.61 4.84 -12.14
CA VAL A 98 -6.02 4.77 -12.52
C VAL A 98 -6.23 3.83 -13.72
N ALA A 99 -5.33 3.85 -14.70
CA ALA A 99 -5.37 2.93 -15.84
C ALA A 99 -5.12 1.48 -15.41
N LEU A 100 -4.19 1.24 -14.49
CA LEU A 100 -3.94 -0.08 -13.87
C LEU A 100 -5.18 -0.62 -13.16
N LEU A 101 -5.86 0.20 -12.35
CA LEU A 101 -7.12 -0.16 -11.71
C LEU A 101 -8.21 -0.48 -12.73
N GLY A 102 -8.26 0.27 -13.84
CA GLY A 102 -9.15 -0.02 -14.97
C GLY A 102 -8.89 -1.40 -15.58
N ALA A 103 -7.63 -1.72 -15.88
CA ALA A 103 -7.24 -3.00 -16.45
C ALA A 103 -7.49 -4.17 -15.48
N LEU A 104 -7.28 -3.97 -14.18
CA LEU A 104 -7.63 -4.94 -13.13
C LEU A 104 -9.13 -5.20 -13.08
N THR A 105 -9.93 -4.13 -13.07
CA THR A 105 -11.40 -4.23 -13.08
C THR A 105 -11.87 -5.02 -14.30
N GLU A 106 -11.33 -4.70 -15.48
CA GLU A 106 -11.68 -5.39 -16.71
C GLU A 106 -11.28 -6.87 -16.68
N ALA A 107 -10.11 -7.21 -16.14
CA ALA A 107 -9.68 -8.59 -15.97
C ALA A 107 -10.61 -9.36 -15.02
N LEU A 108 -11.00 -8.76 -13.90
CA LEU A 108 -11.93 -9.35 -12.94
C LEU A 108 -13.33 -9.54 -13.55
N CYS A 109 -13.85 -8.55 -14.28
CA CYS A 109 -15.14 -8.66 -14.97
C CYS A 109 -15.17 -9.81 -15.98
N ARG A 110 -14.07 -10.04 -16.70
CA ARG A 110 -13.95 -11.17 -17.65
C ARG A 110 -13.87 -12.53 -16.95
N LEU A 111 -13.32 -12.59 -15.74
CA LEU A 111 -13.13 -13.83 -15.00
C LEU A 111 -14.37 -14.25 -14.20
N LEU A 112 -15.03 -13.29 -13.56
CA LEU A 112 -16.08 -13.55 -12.57
C LEU A 112 -17.44 -12.94 -12.95
N GLY A 113 -17.49 -12.13 -14.00
CA GLY A 113 -18.64 -11.29 -14.32
C GLY A 113 -18.57 -9.91 -13.62
N THR A 114 -19.30 -8.95 -14.18
CA THR A 114 -19.25 -7.53 -13.77
C THR A 114 -19.67 -7.29 -12.33
N GLU A 115 -20.78 -7.88 -11.89
CA GLU A 115 -21.34 -7.68 -10.55
C GLU A 115 -20.38 -8.11 -9.44
N LEU A 116 -19.75 -9.28 -9.61
CA LEU A 116 -18.87 -9.84 -8.60
C LEU A 116 -17.52 -9.11 -8.56
N ALA A 117 -17.03 -8.66 -9.72
CA ALA A 117 -15.84 -7.83 -9.81
C ALA A 117 -16.00 -6.47 -9.10
N VAL A 118 -17.15 -5.82 -9.28
CA VAL A 118 -17.49 -4.55 -8.61
C VAL A 118 -17.52 -4.74 -7.09
N SER A 119 -18.20 -5.78 -6.60
CA SER A 119 -18.31 -6.07 -5.17
C SER A 119 -16.96 -6.34 -4.52
N ILE A 120 -16.08 -7.13 -5.17
CA ILE A 120 -14.73 -7.39 -4.66
C ILE A 120 -13.91 -6.10 -4.61
N LEU A 121 -13.94 -5.28 -5.66
CA LEU A 121 -13.20 -4.02 -5.69
C LEU A 121 -13.68 -3.02 -4.64
N GLU A 122 -14.98 -2.92 -4.40
CA GLU A 122 -15.53 -2.04 -3.38
C GLU A 122 -15.19 -2.52 -1.98
N GLN A 123 -15.24 -3.83 -1.71
CA GLN A 123 -14.84 -4.39 -0.42
C GLN A 123 -13.33 -4.19 -0.16
N THR A 124 -12.50 -4.39 -1.18
CA THR A 124 -11.03 -4.31 -1.02
C THR A 124 -10.52 -2.87 -0.96
N ALA A 125 -11.10 -1.95 -1.75
CA ALA A 125 -10.74 -0.53 -1.72
C ALA A 125 -11.46 0.25 -0.60
N GLY A 126 -12.64 -0.22 -0.16
CA GLY A 126 -13.52 0.45 0.79
C GLY A 126 -13.38 0.02 2.25
N ALA A 127 -12.66 -1.07 2.57
CA ALA A 127 -12.51 -1.63 3.92
C ALA A 127 -11.71 -0.76 4.92
N SER A 128 -11.79 0.56 4.82
CA SER A 128 -11.17 1.48 5.76
C SER A 128 -12.12 2.60 6.16
N VAL A 129 -13.34 2.24 6.57
CA VAL A 129 -14.15 3.06 7.50
C VAL A 129 -14.95 2.11 8.42
N GLU A 130 -14.29 1.15 9.08
CA GLU A 130 -14.93 0.46 10.21
C GLU A 130 -13.88 -0.17 11.12
N THR A 131 -13.24 0.65 11.95
CA THR A 131 -12.67 0.28 13.28
C THR A 131 -12.06 1.52 13.96
N ALA A 132 -12.83 2.60 14.02
CA ALA A 132 -12.60 3.66 14.99
C ALA A 132 -13.92 4.35 15.35
N THR A 133 -15.04 3.60 15.39
CA THR A 133 -16.22 4.08 16.10
C THR A 133 -15.95 3.81 17.57
N THR A 134 -15.37 4.82 18.23
CA THR A 134 -15.40 4.97 19.67
C THR A 134 -16.85 4.78 20.10
N VAL A 135 -17.17 3.62 20.68
CA VAL A 135 -18.42 3.45 21.43
C VAL A 135 -18.24 4.25 22.72
N THR A 136 -18.43 5.56 22.61
CA THR A 136 -18.74 6.42 23.75
C THR A 136 -20.20 6.18 24.08
N VAL A 137 -20.43 5.28 25.03
CA VAL A 137 -21.75 5.13 25.66
C VAL A 137 -22.05 6.41 26.46
N PRO A 138 -23.17 7.10 26.23
CA PRO A 138 -23.57 8.21 27.07
C PRO A 138 -24.10 7.74 28.44
N SER A 139 -23.66 8.51 29.42
CA SER A 139 -23.95 8.52 30.85
C SER A 139 -25.43 8.27 31.24
N HIS A 140 -25.64 7.44 32.28
CA HIS A 140 -26.65 7.71 33.30
C HIS A 140 -25.98 7.58 34.68
N GLY A 141 -26.09 8.66 35.46
CA GLY A 141 -25.17 8.97 36.54
C GLY A 141 -25.26 8.11 37.79
N SER A 142 -24.19 8.17 38.59
CA SER A 142 -24.26 8.01 40.04
C SER A 142 -22.94 8.47 40.68
N VAL A 143 -23.01 9.59 41.41
CA VAL A 143 -22.36 9.99 42.67
C VAL A 143 -20.87 9.59 42.94
N ALA A 144 -20.06 10.63 43.21
CA ALA A 144 -18.68 10.65 43.77
C ALA A 144 -18.60 10.05 45.21
N PRO A 145 -17.46 10.01 45.99
CA PRO A 145 -16.17 10.71 45.84
C PRO A 145 -14.86 9.97 46.29
N ALA A 146 -13.72 10.68 46.15
CA ALA A 146 -12.44 10.58 46.90
C ALA A 146 -11.58 9.30 46.70
N THR A 147 -10.23 9.27 46.66
CA THR A 147 -9.19 10.10 47.29
C THR A 147 -7.81 9.78 46.66
N ARG A 148 -6.87 10.73 46.77
CA ARG A 148 -5.38 10.63 46.70
C ARG A 148 -4.73 9.24 46.56
N ALA A 149 -3.72 9.17 45.68
CA ALA A 149 -2.35 8.81 46.10
C ALA A 149 -1.32 9.18 45.03
N THR A 150 -0.35 9.97 45.48
CA THR A 150 0.90 10.34 44.82
C THR A 150 1.80 9.11 44.68
N GLY A 151 2.24 8.78 43.46
CA GLY A 151 3.19 7.70 43.20
C GLY A 151 4.33 8.21 42.32
N ARG A 152 5.43 8.56 42.96
CA ARG A 152 6.68 9.09 42.39
C ARG A 152 7.71 7.96 42.42
N GLY A 153 8.36 7.69 41.29
CA GLY A 153 9.45 6.72 41.13
C GLY A 153 9.44 6.24 39.68
N GLY A 154 10.51 6.14 38.92
CA GLY A 154 11.96 6.23 39.11
C GLY A 154 12.51 5.71 37.77
N VAL A 155 13.20 6.55 37.00
CA VAL A 155 14.63 6.40 36.67
C VAL A 155 15.08 4.94 36.50
N GLU A 156 15.23 4.50 35.25
CA GLU A 156 16.26 3.53 34.80
C GLU A 156 16.37 3.68 33.27
N GLU A 157 17.38 4.42 32.78
CA GLU A 157 18.65 3.87 32.29
C GLU A 157 18.46 2.98 31.04
N SER A 158 18.14 3.59 29.90
CA SER A 158 18.26 2.91 28.60
C SER A 158 19.68 3.11 28.07
N ARG A 159 20.54 2.16 28.46
CA ARG A 159 21.89 1.98 27.94
C ARG A 159 21.86 1.70 26.44
N ALA A 160 22.79 2.34 25.76
CA ALA A 160 23.13 2.18 24.36
C ALA A 160 23.37 0.72 23.96
N ASP A 161 22.74 0.29 22.87
CA ASP A 161 23.23 -0.82 22.06
C ASP A 161 23.56 -0.28 20.67
N VAL A 162 24.84 0.01 20.48
CA VAL A 162 25.46 0.36 19.21
C VAL A 162 25.66 -0.93 18.44
N ALA A 163 24.67 -1.29 17.63
CA ALA A 163 24.76 -2.40 16.69
C ALA A 163 25.52 -1.97 15.42
N ARG A 164 26.81 -2.29 15.44
CA ARG A 164 27.79 -2.47 14.37
C ARG A 164 27.22 -2.72 12.94
N PRO A 165 27.65 -1.96 11.91
CA PRO A 165 27.35 -2.30 10.51
C PRO A 165 28.18 -3.50 10.02
N PRO A 166 27.61 -4.46 9.27
CA PRO A 166 28.37 -5.46 8.55
C PRO A 166 28.98 -4.89 7.27
N ALA A 167 30.19 -5.37 6.97
CA ALA A 167 31.09 -4.93 5.91
C ALA A 167 30.51 -5.08 4.49
N ASP A 168 30.88 -4.12 3.64
CA ASP A 168 30.77 -4.17 2.19
C ASP A 168 31.48 -5.41 1.60
N PRO A 169 30.83 -6.19 0.73
CA PRO A 169 31.53 -7.16 -0.11
C PRO A 169 32.18 -6.46 -1.31
N GLU A 170 33.50 -6.66 -1.43
CA GLU A 170 34.35 -6.21 -2.52
C GLU A 170 33.80 -6.63 -3.90
N LEU A 171 33.75 -5.66 -4.83
CA LEU A 171 33.48 -5.92 -6.24
C LEU A 171 34.74 -6.48 -6.92
N PRO A 172 34.67 -7.60 -7.65
CA PRO A 172 35.78 -8.08 -8.46
C PRO A 172 36.00 -7.18 -9.69
N THR A 173 37.16 -6.55 -9.72
CA THR A 173 37.77 -5.89 -10.88
C THR A 173 37.90 -6.89 -12.03
N MET A 174 37.02 -6.85 -13.03
CA MET A 174 37.28 -7.52 -14.30
C MET A 174 38.21 -6.64 -15.14
N VAL A 175 39.46 -7.09 -15.19
CA VAL A 175 40.51 -6.62 -16.09
C VAL A 175 40.06 -6.87 -17.53
N ALA A 176 40.05 -5.79 -18.32
CA ALA A 176 39.93 -5.86 -19.78
C ALA A 176 41.24 -6.40 -20.35
N GLU A 177 41.15 -7.44 -21.19
CA GLU A 177 42.24 -7.86 -22.06
C GLU A 177 41.98 -7.44 -23.52
N PRO A 178 43.06 -7.17 -24.28
CA PRO A 178 43.07 -6.34 -25.49
C PRO A 178 42.56 -6.99 -26.78
#